data_AF-A0A9W7Z9A4-F1
#
_entry.id   AF-A0A9W7Z9A4-F1
#
_cell.length_a   1.000
_cell.length_b   1.000
_cell.length_c   1.000
_cell.angle_alpha   90.00
_cell.angle_beta   90.00
_cell.angle_gamma   90.00
#
_symmetry.space_group_name_H-M   'P 1'
#
loop_
_entity.id
_entity.type
_entity.pdbx_description
1 polymer ?
#
loop_
_entity_poly.entity_id
_entity_poly.type
_entity_poly.pdbx_seq_one_letter_code
_entity_poly.pdbx_strand_id
1 'polypeptide(L)'
;MAPLYVPAKRRLAASDPFFDLGNAEVNVHYIEKRMPHAQAWESTEHIMDIDDLLVDAGALHRPIICHDPPCHGSAHFPSTLAYERHYDQAHRNVCSVCRAVLPSAHWLDLHIQEHHDAFFSARVARGEKAFACFLPACTRLFSRPQKRKLHMVDKHHFARSFNWSLVRSGLRPANSADVDQLASAFQRSVSFGRHGTSSRMQRPPNS
;
A
#
# COMPACT_ATOMS: atom_id res chain seq x y z
N MET A 1 -34.15 -25.65 65.40
CA MET A 1 -33.05 -24.67 65.23
C MET A 1 -32.72 -24.60 63.74
N ALA A 2 -32.97 -23.46 63.09
CA ALA A 2 -32.58 -23.28 61.68
C ALA A 2 -31.07 -22.98 61.60
N PRO A 3 -30.36 -23.48 60.57
CA PRO A 3 -28.93 -23.20 60.42
C PRO A 3 -28.70 -21.72 60.11
N LEU A 4 -27.79 -21.09 60.87
CA LEU A 4 -27.50 -19.64 60.82
C LEU A 4 -26.76 -19.19 59.55
N TYR A 5 -26.35 -20.12 58.68
CA TYR A 5 -25.62 -19.78 57.47
C TYR A 5 -25.86 -20.82 56.37
N VAL A 6 -26.30 -20.34 55.20
CA VAL A 6 -26.42 -21.13 53.98
C VAL A 6 -25.59 -20.43 52.90
N PRO A 7 -24.45 -21.01 52.49
CA PRO A 7 -23.63 -20.41 51.44
C PRO A 7 -24.36 -20.44 50.10
N ALA A 8 -24.58 -19.28 49.50
CA ALA A 8 -25.18 -19.13 48.17
C ALA A 8 -24.12 -18.63 47.18
N LYS A 9 -24.06 -19.27 46.01
CA LYS A 9 -23.18 -18.81 44.91
C LYS A 9 -23.70 -17.47 44.39
N ARG A 10 -22.95 -16.39 44.65
CA ARG A 10 -23.24 -15.07 44.05
C ARG A 10 -22.71 -15.07 42.62
N ARG A 11 -23.58 -14.87 41.63
CA ARG A 11 -23.18 -14.62 40.24
C ARG A 11 -22.96 -13.13 40.08
N LEU A 12 -21.71 -12.72 39.85
CA LEU A 12 -21.33 -11.33 39.60
C LEU A 12 -21.13 -11.14 38.10
N ALA A 13 -21.58 -10.00 37.57
CA ALA A 13 -21.33 -9.64 36.18
C ALA A 13 -19.86 -9.22 36.00
N ALA A 14 -19.35 -9.26 34.76
CA ALA A 14 -17.97 -8.84 34.49
C ALA A 14 -17.70 -7.35 34.82
N SER A 15 -18.74 -6.52 34.83
CA SER A 15 -18.70 -5.11 35.21
C SER A 15 -19.11 -4.87 36.67
N ASP A 16 -19.10 -5.91 37.51
CA ASP A 16 -19.52 -5.78 38.90
C ASP A 16 -18.43 -5.07 39.74
N PRO A 17 -18.80 -4.07 40.56
CA PRO A 17 -17.85 -3.32 41.38
C PRO A 17 -16.98 -4.18 42.32
N PHE A 18 -17.42 -5.40 42.64
CA PHE A 18 -16.61 -6.38 43.36
C PHE A 18 -15.23 -6.60 42.72
N PHE A 19 -15.13 -6.52 41.38
CA PHE A 19 -13.87 -6.72 40.66
C PHE A 19 -13.01 -5.45 40.57
N ASP A 20 -13.52 -4.27 40.91
CA ASP A 20 -12.83 -2.99 40.69
C ASP A 20 -11.53 -2.89 41.48
N LEU A 21 -11.53 -3.31 42.76
CA LEU A 21 -10.34 -3.28 43.61
C LEU A 21 -9.24 -4.21 43.08
N GLY A 22 -9.61 -5.43 42.68
CA GLY A 22 -8.67 -6.39 42.10
C GLY A 22 -8.15 -5.93 40.73
N ASN A 23 -9.01 -5.34 39.90
CA ASN A 23 -8.61 -4.79 38.60
C ASN A 23 -7.67 -3.59 38.76
N ALA A 24 -7.91 -2.72 39.75
CA ALA A 24 -7.05 -1.61 40.07
C ALA A 24 -5.67 -2.07 40.56
N GLU A 25 -5.61 -3.03 41.48
CA GLU A 25 -4.35 -3.60 41.99
C GLU A 25 -3.53 -4.27 40.88
N VAL A 26 -4.18 -5.03 39.99
CA VAL A 26 -3.50 -5.65 38.83
C VAL A 26 -2.98 -4.60 37.86
N ASN A 27 -3.73 -3.52 37.62
CA ASN A 27 -3.30 -2.42 36.76
C ASN A 27 -2.10 -1.65 37.35
N VAL A 28 -2.09 -1.36 38.65
CA VAL A 28 -0.95 -0.72 39.33
C VAL A 28 0.31 -1.58 39.19
N HIS A 29 0.20 -2.87 39.49
CA HIS A 29 1.32 -3.80 39.35
C HIS A 29 1.82 -3.93 37.91
N TYR A 30 0.93 -3.89 36.92
CA TYR A 30 1.30 -3.88 35.50
C TYR A 30 2.09 -2.61 35.13
N ILE A 31 1.67 -1.45 35.63
CA ILE A 31 2.35 -0.18 35.40
C ILE A 31 3.74 -0.18 36.05
N GLU A 32 3.85 -0.57 37.32
CA GLU A 32 5.12 -0.60 38.06
C GLU A 32 6.15 -1.56 37.44
N LYS A 33 5.72 -2.74 36.99
CA LYS A 33 6.63 -3.74 36.40
C LYS A 33 7.08 -3.43 34.98
N ARG A 34 6.28 -2.68 34.21
CA ARG A 34 6.56 -2.43 32.78
C ARG A 34 7.15 -1.04 32.54
N MET A 35 7.03 -0.11 33.48
CA MET A 35 7.62 1.23 33.42
C MET A 35 8.37 1.58 34.71
N PRO A 36 9.60 1.08 34.92
CA PRO A 36 10.41 1.40 36.11
C PRO A 36 10.91 2.87 36.17
N HIS A 37 10.49 3.73 35.23
CA HIS A 37 10.87 5.16 35.18
C HIS A 37 9.63 6.05 34.94
N ALA A 38 8.49 5.72 35.54
CA ALA A 38 7.25 6.49 35.44
C ALA A 38 7.09 7.58 36.53
N GLN A 39 8.16 8.00 37.20
CA GLN A 39 8.14 9.09 38.19
C GLN A 39 8.51 10.46 37.60
N ALA A 40 8.05 10.78 36.39
CA ALA A 40 8.29 12.11 35.80
C ALA A 40 7.20 12.55 34.80
N TRP A 41 5.92 12.43 35.15
CA TRP A 41 4.83 12.97 34.31
C TRP A 41 3.83 13.84 35.08
N GLU A 42 4.30 14.50 36.14
CA GLU A 42 3.51 15.54 36.85
C GLU A 42 3.69 16.96 36.29
N SER A 43 4.37 17.14 35.15
CA SER A 43 4.59 18.48 34.56
C SER A 43 4.06 18.57 33.13
N THR A 44 2.74 18.70 32.96
CA THR A 44 2.06 18.88 31.65
C THR A 44 2.13 20.32 31.12
N GLU A 45 3.22 21.05 31.33
CA GLU A 45 3.35 22.46 30.87
C GLU A 45 4.57 22.72 29.97
N HIS A 46 5.29 21.67 29.56
CA HIS A 46 6.36 21.85 28.57
C HIS A 46 6.51 20.61 27.67
N ILE A 47 5.56 20.43 26.76
CA ILE A 47 5.84 19.66 25.55
C ILE A 47 6.71 20.59 24.69
N MET A 48 8.03 20.42 24.75
CA MET A 48 8.92 21.04 23.79
C MET A 48 8.62 20.43 22.42
N ASP A 49 8.40 21.28 21.41
CA ASP A 49 8.30 20.83 20.02
C ASP A 49 9.62 20.15 19.65
N ILE A 50 9.53 18.86 19.28
CA ILE A 50 10.69 17.99 19.01
C ILE A 50 11.57 18.56 17.87
N ASP A 51 11.01 19.39 17.00
CA ASP A 51 11.73 20.03 15.90
C ASP A 51 12.79 21.05 16.35
N ASP A 52 12.59 21.76 17.48
CA ASP A 52 13.52 22.80 17.94
C ASP A 52 14.80 22.23 18.59
N LEU A 53 14.76 20.97 19.06
CA LEU A 53 15.94 20.27 19.61
C LEU A 53 16.83 19.63 18.53
N LEU A 54 16.37 19.57 17.28
CA LEU A 54 17.10 18.92 16.19
C LEU A 54 18.01 19.89 15.40
N VAL A 55 17.98 21.19 15.74
CA VAL A 55 18.66 22.24 14.96
C VAL A 55 20.18 22.29 15.20
N ASP A 56 20.69 21.74 16.31
CA ASP A 56 22.14 21.72 16.64
C ASP A 56 22.82 20.34 16.48
N ALA A 57 22.11 19.33 15.94
CA ALA A 57 22.54 17.93 15.95
C ALA A 57 23.19 17.46 14.64
N GLY A 58 24.19 18.19 14.13
CA GLY A 58 25.01 17.74 13.00
C GLY A 58 25.79 16.43 13.24
N ALA A 59 25.72 15.82 14.44
CA ALA A 59 26.57 14.72 14.87
C ALA A 59 25.86 13.45 15.40
N LEU A 60 24.51 13.36 15.44
CA LEU A 60 23.82 12.19 16.05
C LEU A 60 22.75 11.49 15.19
N HIS A 61 22.47 11.94 13.97
CA HIS A 61 21.48 11.24 13.14
C HIS A 61 22.10 9.96 12.55
N ARG A 62 21.96 8.83 13.27
CA ARG A 62 22.28 7.50 12.74
C ARG A 62 21.49 7.28 11.44
N PRO A 63 22.11 6.77 10.37
CA PRO A 63 21.40 6.56 9.11
C PRO A 63 20.25 5.57 9.31
N ILE A 64 19.11 5.85 8.69
CA ILE A 64 17.99 4.93 8.65
C ILE A 64 18.35 3.79 7.70
N ILE A 65 18.18 2.54 8.14
CA ILE A 65 18.59 1.36 7.38
C ILE A 65 17.35 0.54 7.01
N CYS A 66 17.14 0.31 5.71
CA CYS A 66 16.07 -0.55 5.22
C CYS A 66 16.45 -2.03 5.34
N HIS A 67 15.72 -2.78 6.16
CA HIS A 67 15.94 -4.21 6.37
C HIS A 67 14.96 -5.10 5.58
N ASP A 68 13.96 -4.51 4.94
CA ASP A 68 12.96 -5.26 4.19
C ASP A 68 13.56 -5.90 2.93
N PRO A 69 13.15 -7.11 2.54
CA PRO A 69 13.49 -7.65 1.23
C PRO A 69 12.94 -6.72 0.12
N PRO A 70 13.73 -6.39 -0.92
CA PRO A 70 15.02 -6.98 -1.31
C PRO A 70 16.28 -6.28 -0.75
N CYS A 71 16.14 -5.27 0.12
CA CYS A 71 17.26 -4.44 0.57
C CYS A 71 18.16 -5.12 1.59
N HIS A 72 17.63 -5.97 2.48
CA HIS A 72 18.42 -6.76 3.43
C HIS A 72 19.50 -5.97 4.21
N GLY A 73 19.21 -4.71 4.56
CA GLY A 73 20.14 -3.84 5.30
C GLY A 73 21.17 -3.10 4.44
N SER A 74 21.13 -3.23 3.11
CA SER A 74 22.09 -2.58 2.21
C SER A 74 21.77 -1.11 1.88
N ALA A 75 20.54 -0.65 2.15
CA ALA A 75 20.10 0.70 1.82
C ALA A 75 20.09 1.58 3.08
N HIS A 76 20.88 2.66 3.04
CA HIS A 76 21.08 3.60 4.13
C HIS A 76 20.64 5.01 3.73
N PHE A 77 19.92 5.69 4.60
CA PHE A 77 19.33 7.00 4.30
C PHE A 77 19.67 8.03 5.39
N PRO A 78 20.05 9.26 4.99
CA PRO A 78 20.39 10.32 5.93
C PRO A 78 19.17 11.03 6.53
N SER A 79 17.96 10.84 5.97
CA SER A 79 16.74 11.48 6.44
C SER A 79 15.51 10.59 6.24
N THR A 80 14.45 10.88 6.99
CA THR A 80 13.14 10.22 6.89
C THR A 80 12.54 10.36 5.49
N LEU A 81 12.55 11.57 4.92
CA LEU A 81 12.06 11.83 3.57
C LEU A 81 12.78 10.99 2.50
N ALA A 82 14.10 10.78 2.64
CA ALA A 82 14.86 9.95 1.71
C ALA A 82 14.46 8.47 1.80
N TYR A 83 14.18 7.99 3.02
CA TYR A 83 13.67 6.64 3.27
C TYR A 83 12.25 6.44 2.74
N GLU A 84 11.33 7.40 2.95
CA GLU A 84 9.95 7.32 2.45
C GLU A 84 9.90 7.21 0.93
N ARG A 85 10.68 8.04 0.22
CA ARG A 85 10.79 7.96 -1.25
C ARG A 85 11.32 6.60 -1.70
N HIS A 86 12.30 6.05 -0.98
CA HIS A 86 12.80 4.71 -1.25
C HIS A 86 11.72 3.65 -1.03
N TYR A 87 10.98 3.72 0.07
CA TYR A 87 9.90 2.79 0.37
C TYR A 87 8.81 2.80 -0.70
N ASP A 88 8.41 3.99 -1.15
CA ASP A 88 7.44 4.15 -2.22
C ASP A 88 7.88 3.52 -3.55
N GLN A 89 9.17 3.58 -3.86
CA GLN A 89 9.74 3.07 -5.12
C GLN A 89 10.07 1.57 -5.06
N ALA A 90 10.51 1.07 -3.91
CA ALA A 90 11.08 -0.28 -3.78
C ALA A 90 10.18 -1.28 -3.07
N HIS A 91 9.29 -0.82 -2.17
CA HIS A 91 8.55 -1.69 -1.25
C HIS A 91 7.03 -1.58 -1.37
N ARG A 92 6.50 -0.45 -1.85
CA ARG A 92 5.04 -0.20 -1.89
C ARG A 92 4.26 -1.21 -2.73
N ASN A 93 4.78 -1.60 -3.89
CA ASN A 93 4.09 -2.46 -4.85
C ASN A 93 4.87 -3.75 -5.11
N VAL A 94 5.14 -4.52 -4.06
CA VAL A 94 5.91 -5.77 -4.14
C VAL A 94 5.00 -6.98 -4.11
N CYS A 95 5.23 -7.94 -4.99
CA CYS A 95 4.53 -9.22 -4.95
C CYS A 95 4.94 -10.02 -3.72
N SER A 96 3.98 -10.44 -2.92
CA SER A 96 4.22 -11.27 -1.72
C SER A 96 4.77 -12.66 -2.05
N VAL A 97 4.47 -13.20 -3.24
CA VAL A 97 4.85 -14.56 -3.66
C VAL A 97 6.27 -14.59 -4.23
N CYS A 98 6.57 -13.79 -5.24
CA CYS A 98 7.85 -13.83 -5.96
C CYS A 98 8.79 -12.65 -5.67
N ARG A 99 8.37 -11.69 -4.83
CA ARG A 99 9.12 -10.48 -4.47
C ARG A 99 9.48 -9.56 -5.65
N ALA A 100 8.81 -9.70 -6.79
CA ALA A 100 8.91 -8.74 -7.88
C ALA A 100 8.40 -7.35 -7.44
N VAL A 101 9.15 -6.30 -7.72
CA VAL A 101 8.76 -4.90 -7.48
C VAL A 101 8.05 -4.36 -8.72
N LEU A 102 6.84 -3.81 -8.57
CA LEU A 102 6.03 -3.32 -9.69
C LEU A 102 5.88 -1.80 -9.64
N PRO A 103 5.66 -1.12 -10.78
CA PRO A 103 5.60 0.35 -10.83
C PRO A 103 4.40 0.95 -10.08
N SER A 104 3.27 0.25 -10.04
CA SER A 104 2.06 0.72 -9.38
C SER A 104 1.19 -0.45 -8.92
N ALA A 105 0.18 -0.16 -8.09
CA ALA A 105 -0.80 -1.14 -7.62
C ALA A 105 -1.48 -1.88 -8.78
N HIS A 106 -1.84 -1.18 -9.86
CA HIS A 106 -2.43 -1.80 -11.05
C HIS A 106 -1.50 -2.83 -11.69
N TRP A 107 -0.20 -2.54 -11.77
CA TRP A 107 0.77 -3.50 -12.29
C TRP A 107 0.96 -4.71 -11.37
N LEU A 108 0.88 -4.51 -10.06
CA LEU A 108 0.88 -5.58 -9.08
C LEU A 108 -0.34 -6.49 -9.24
N ASP A 109 -1.53 -5.91 -9.43
CA ASP A 109 -2.76 -6.69 -9.66
C ASP A 109 -2.68 -7.51 -10.95
N LEU A 110 -2.21 -6.91 -12.05
CA LEU A 110 -1.99 -7.62 -13.31
C LEU A 110 -0.97 -8.75 -13.15
N HIS A 111 0.12 -8.50 -12.44
CA HIS A 111 1.14 -9.51 -12.16
C HIS A 111 0.54 -10.69 -11.39
N ILE A 112 -0.19 -10.43 -10.31
CA ILE A 112 -0.83 -11.46 -9.49
C ILE A 112 -1.81 -12.26 -10.35
N GLN A 113 -2.69 -11.60 -11.11
CA GLN A 113 -3.65 -12.26 -11.99
C GLN A 113 -2.95 -13.11 -13.06
N GLU A 114 -1.93 -12.60 -13.74
CA GLU A 114 -1.33 -13.32 -14.87
C GLU A 114 -0.35 -14.42 -14.47
N HIS A 115 0.25 -14.33 -13.28
CA HIS A 115 1.38 -15.20 -12.89
C HIS A 115 1.18 -15.97 -11.59
N HIS A 116 0.24 -15.56 -10.74
CA HIS A 116 -0.01 -16.20 -9.45
C HIS A 116 -1.45 -16.65 -9.23
N ASP A 117 -2.40 -16.24 -10.07
CA ASP A 117 -3.77 -16.74 -10.06
C ASP A 117 -3.90 -18.02 -10.90
N ALA A 118 -4.09 -19.14 -10.20
CA ALA A 118 -4.28 -20.45 -10.82
C ALA A 118 -5.52 -20.51 -11.74
N PHE A 119 -6.53 -19.67 -11.51
CA PHE A 119 -7.72 -19.63 -12.35
C PHE A 119 -7.52 -18.85 -13.65
N PHE A 120 -6.48 -18.03 -13.74
CA PHE A 120 -6.24 -17.19 -14.91
C PHE A 120 -6.03 -18.02 -16.18
N SER A 121 -5.18 -19.05 -16.11
CA SER A 121 -4.95 -19.95 -17.25
C SER A 121 -6.22 -20.66 -17.67
N ALA A 122 -7.08 -21.05 -16.71
CA ALA A 122 -8.37 -21.68 -17.01
C ALA A 122 -9.33 -20.71 -17.74
N ARG A 123 -9.40 -19.45 -17.32
CA ARG A 123 -10.19 -18.41 -17.99
C ARG A 123 -9.72 -18.19 -19.43
N VAL A 124 -8.40 -18.09 -19.62
CA VAL A 124 -7.81 -17.94 -20.97
C VAL A 124 -8.09 -19.18 -21.83
N ALA A 125 -8.01 -20.39 -21.27
CA ALA A 125 -8.31 -21.63 -21.99
C ALA A 125 -9.77 -21.72 -22.44
N ARG A 126 -10.71 -21.15 -21.67
CA ARG A 126 -12.13 -21.00 -22.07
C ARG A 126 -12.36 -19.94 -23.14
N GLY A 127 -11.33 -19.21 -23.55
CA GLY A 127 -11.41 -18.15 -24.55
C GLY A 127 -11.85 -16.78 -23.99
N GLU A 128 -11.87 -16.60 -22.67
CA GLU A 128 -12.17 -15.32 -22.06
C GLU A 128 -11.06 -14.29 -22.33
N LYS A 129 -11.42 -13.01 -22.42
CA LYS A 129 -10.47 -11.90 -22.51
C LYS A 129 -9.99 -11.55 -21.10
N ALA A 130 -8.89 -12.18 -20.66
CA ALA A 130 -8.36 -12.00 -19.31
C ALA A 130 -7.21 -10.97 -19.20
N PHE A 131 -6.51 -10.66 -20.30
CA PHE A 131 -5.38 -9.74 -20.27
C PHE A 131 -5.87 -8.29 -20.30
N ALA A 132 -5.82 -7.59 -19.17
CA ALA A 132 -6.21 -6.19 -19.10
C ALA A 132 -5.10 -5.24 -19.57
N CYS A 133 -5.48 -4.03 -20.00
CA CYS A 133 -4.56 -2.97 -20.40
C CYS A 133 -3.63 -2.57 -19.23
N PHE A 134 -2.41 -2.09 -19.54
CA PHE A 134 -1.45 -1.66 -18.52
C PHE A 134 -1.76 -0.31 -17.89
N LEU A 135 -2.66 0.49 -18.48
CA LEU A 135 -3.09 1.75 -17.88
C LEU A 135 -4.37 1.52 -17.08
N PRO A 136 -4.44 1.94 -15.81
CA PRO A 136 -5.63 1.75 -14.97
C PRO A 136 -6.85 2.53 -15.49
N ALA A 137 -6.64 3.63 -16.21
CA ALA A 137 -7.72 4.38 -16.86
C ALA A 137 -8.32 3.68 -18.10
N CYS A 138 -7.69 2.59 -18.59
CA CYS A 138 -8.13 1.88 -19.78
C CYS A 138 -8.76 0.53 -19.44
N THR A 139 -10.05 0.38 -19.72
CA THR A 139 -10.84 -0.83 -19.37
C THR A 139 -10.78 -1.93 -20.44
N ARG A 140 -9.88 -1.83 -21.41
CA ARG A 140 -9.79 -2.78 -22.53
C ARG A 140 -9.17 -4.11 -22.08
N LEU A 141 -9.85 -5.21 -22.44
CA LEU A 141 -9.40 -6.58 -22.20
C LEU A 141 -9.05 -7.29 -23.50
N PHE A 142 -8.06 -8.18 -23.45
CA PHE A 142 -7.51 -8.90 -24.59
C PHE A 142 -7.46 -10.40 -24.32
N SER A 143 -7.58 -11.19 -25.40
CA SER A 143 -7.47 -12.66 -25.31
C SER A 143 -6.03 -13.16 -25.32
N ARG A 144 -5.08 -12.33 -25.77
CA ARG A 144 -3.66 -12.67 -25.87
C ARG A 144 -2.79 -11.48 -25.50
N PRO A 145 -1.62 -11.70 -24.87
CA PRO A 145 -0.71 -10.61 -24.48
C PRO A 145 -0.16 -9.85 -25.69
N GLN A 146 0.00 -10.51 -26.85
CA GLN A 146 0.44 -9.86 -28.09
C GLN A 146 -0.57 -8.81 -28.57
N LYS A 147 -1.88 -9.07 -28.44
CA LYS A 147 -2.93 -8.10 -28.81
C LYS A 147 -2.93 -6.90 -27.86
N ARG A 148 -2.70 -7.14 -26.56
CA ARG A 148 -2.51 -6.07 -25.58
C ARG A 148 -1.31 -5.19 -25.96
N LYS A 149 -0.17 -5.79 -26.31
CA LYS A 149 1.02 -5.04 -26.75
C LYS A 149 0.70 -4.13 -27.94
N LEU A 150 0.04 -4.65 -28.98
CA LEU A 150 -0.36 -3.83 -30.13
C LEU A 150 -1.26 -2.66 -29.72
N HIS A 151 -2.25 -2.91 -28.86
CA HIS A 151 -3.09 -1.84 -28.32
C HIS A 151 -2.29 -0.76 -27.58
N MET A 152 -1.30 -1.14 -26.77
CA MET A 152 -0.44 -0.19 -26.06
C MET A 152 0.37 0.69 -27.02
N VAL A 153 0.89 0.12 -28.11
CA VAL A 153 1.63 0.86 -29.14
C VAL A 153 0.68 1.76 -29.94
N ASP A 154 -0.45 1.25 -30.39
CA ASP A 154 -1.33 1.96 -31.34
C ASP A 154 -2.21 3.02 -30.66
N LYS A 155 -2.72 2.74 -29.45
CA LYS A 155 -3.68 3.63 -28.75
C LYS A 155 -3.06 4.45 -27.63
N HIS A 156 -1.98 3.96 -27.02
CA HIS A 156 -1.30 4.66 -25.93
C HIS A 156 0.08 5.18 -26.32
N HIS A 157 0.51 4.93 -27.56
CA HIS A 157 1.76 5.41 -28.15
C HIS A 157 3.00 5.03 -27.33
N PHE A 158 2.99 3.82 -26.76
CA PHE A 158 4.19 3.26 -26.12
C PHE A 158 5.26 2.96 -27.15
N ALA A 159 6.52 3.15 -26.78
CA ALA A 159 7.64 2.76 -27.62
C ALA A 159 7.60 1.25 -27.86
N ARG A 160 7.94 0.80 -29.08
CA ARG A 160 8.02 -0.65 -29.38
C ARG A 160 9.10 -1.36 -28.55
N SER A 161 10.13 -0.60 -28.14
CA SER A 161 11.23 -1.02 -27.27
C SER A 161 10.87 -1.14 -25.80
N PHE A 162 9.67 -0.72 -25.38
CA PHE A 162 9.22 -0.84 -23.99
C PHE A 162 9.34 -2.29 -23.48
N ASN A 163 9.73 -2.46 -22.22
CA ASN A 163 9.84 -3.79 -21.62
C ASN A 163 8.47 -4.42 -21.33
N TRP A 164 7.93 -5.14 -22.31
CA TRP A 164 6.66 -5.87 -22.18
C TRP A 164 6.69 -7.02 -21.15
N SER A 165 7.88 -7.46 -20.74
CA SER A 165 8.03 -8.50 -19.70
C SER A 165 7.91 -7.93 -18.28
N LEU A 166 7.80 -6.61 -18.12
CA LEU A 166 7.78 -5.95 -16.81
C LEU A 166 6.67 -6.48 -15.90
N VAL A 167 5.49 -6.80 -16.45
CA VAL A 167 4.37 -7.42 -15.69
C VAL A 167 4.77 -8.77 -15.08
N ARG A 168 5.71 -9.48 -15.68
CA ARG A 168 6.21 -10.78 -15.22
C ARG A 168 7.43 -10.64 -14.32
N SER A 169 8.42 -9.85 -14.75
CA SER A 169 9.74 -9.80 -14.12
C SER A 169 9.86 -8.76 -13.01
N GLY A 170 8.94 -7.80 -12.94
CA GLY A 170 9.12 -6.59 -12.13
C GLY A 170 10.16 -5.63 -12.70
N LEU A 171 10.32 -4.52 -11.98
CA LEU A 171 11.34 -3.51 -12.20
C LEU A 171 12.72 -4.07 -11.87
N ARG A 172 13.69 -3.72 -12.72
CA ARG A 172 15.11 -3.95 -12.49
C ARG A 172 15.83 -2.59 -12.55
N PRO A 173 16.96 -2.43 -11.85
CA PRO A 173 17.71 -1.16 -11.83
C PRO A 173 18.04 -0.61 -13.23
N ALA A 174 18.20 -1.49 -14.23
CA ALA A 174 18.52 -1.13 -15.62
C ALA A 174 17.35 -0.55 -16.43
N ASN A 175 16.12 -0.54 -15.89
CA ASN A 175 14.90 -0.22 -16.65
C ASN A 175 14.22 1.08 -16.19
N SER A 176 14.97 2.05 -15.63
CA SER A 176 14.40 3.32 -15.16
C SER A 176 13.62 4.07 -16.24
N ALA A 177 14.10 4.04 -17.50
CA ALA A 177 13.44 4.67 -18.64
C ALA A 177 12.03 4.10 -18.97
N ASP A 178 11.72 2.87 -18.55
CA ASP A 178 10.38 2.30 -18.73
C ASP A 178 9.37 2.95 -17.76
N VAL A 179 9.81 3.37 -16.57
CA VAL A 179 8.96 4.06 -15.57
C VAL A 179 8.49 5.42 -16.10
N ASP A 180 9.37 6.15 -16.79
CA ASP A 180 9.06 7.46 -17.37
C ASP A 180 7.99 7.36 -18.47
N GLN A 181 8.04 6.30 -19.29
CA GLN A 181 7.02 6.05 -20.31
C GLN A 181 5.65 5.75 -19.68
N LEU A 182 5.62 5.02 -18.56
CA LEU A 182 4.39 4.74 -17.82
C LEU A 182 3.76 6.01 -17.24
N ALA A 183 4.57 6.86 -16.61
CA ALA A 183 4.12 8.14 -16.07
C ALA A 183 3.55 9.05 -17.17
N SER A 184 4.27 9.15 -18.30
CA SER A 184 3.87 9.98 -19.44
C SER A 184 2.56 9.49 -20.08
N ALA A 185 2.39 8.17 -20.22
CA ALA A 185 1.17 7.61 -20.81
C ALA A 185 -0.04 7.71 -19.89
N PHE A 186 0.17 7.59 -18.57
CA PHE A 186 -0.88 7.82 -17.59
C PHE A 186 -1.42 9.25 -17.73
N GLN A 187 -0.55 10.27 -17.70
CA GLN A 187 -0.95 11.68 -17.86
C GLN A 187 -1.77 11.96 -19.13
N ARG A 188 -1.41 11.34 -20.26
CA ARG A 188 -2.18 11.42 -21.52
C ARG A 188 -3.54 10.73 -21.42
N SER A 189 -3.65 9.61 -20.70
CA SER A 189 -4.90 8.87 -20.58
C SER A 189 -5.94 9.58 -19.70
N VAL A 190 -5.51 10.34 -18.68
CA VAL A 190 -6.43 11.09 -17.80
C VAL A 190 -6.98 12.35 -18.49
N SER A 191 -6.20 12.98 -19.36
CA SER A 191 -6.56 14.24 -20.02
C SER A 191 -7.67 14.10 -21.08
N PHE A 192 -7.93 12.91 -21.61
CA PHE A 192 -9.03 12.65 -22.56
C PHE A 192 -10.38 12.34 -21.90
N GLY A 193 -10.45 12.21 -20.57
CA GLY A 193 -11.66 11.80 -19.84
C GLY A 193 -12.69 12.88 -19.50
N ARG A 194 -12.58 14.11 -20.04
CA ARG A 194 -13.42 15.25 -19.61
C ARG A 194 -14.41 15.84 -20.62
N HIS A 195 -14.62 15.23 -21.80
CA HIS A 195 -15.63 15.71 -22.74
C HIS A 195 -16.64 14.63 -23.09
N GLY A 196 -17.73 14.60 -22.33
CA GLY A 196 -18.87 13.72 -22.54
C GLY A 196 -20.20 14.39 -22.15
N THR A 197 -20.44 15.63 -22.58
CA THR A 197 -21.81 16.18 -22.60
C THR A 197 -22.34 16.11 -24.02
N SER A 198 -23.34 15.24 -24.18
CA SER A 198 -24.20 15.05 -25.35
C SER A 198 -24.63 16.38 -25.98
N SER A 199 -24.21 16.63 -27.23
CA SER A 199 -24.86 17.64 -28.07
C SER A 199 -25.82 16.96 -29.02
N ARG A 200 -27.10 17.15 -28.72
CA ARG A 200 -28.29 16.73 -29.45
C ARG A 200 -28.28 17.42 -30.82
N MET A 201 -28.23 16.64 -31.91
CA MET A 201 -28.40 17.15 -33.27
C MET A 201 -29.78 17.81 -33.43
N GLN A 202 -29.81 19.12 -33.70
CA GLN A 202 -30.98 19.77 -34.28
C GLN A 202 -30.79 19.82 -35.81
N ARG A 203 -31.77 19.26 -36.52
CA ARG A 203 -31.91 19.35 -37.98
C ARG A 203 -32.32 20.78 -38.36
N PRO A 204 -31.76 21.38 -39.42
CA PRO A 204 -32.27 22.65 -39.94
C PRO A 204 -33.58 22.45 -40.72
N PRO A 205 -34.44 23.48 -40.82
CA PRO A 205 -35.68 23.44 -41.58
C PRO A 205 -35.39 23.57 -43.09
N ASN A 206 -36.11 22.79 -43.89
CA ASN A 206 -36.16 22.95 -45.34
C ASN A 206 -36.86 24.27 -45.69
N SER A 207 -36.29 25.01 -46.65
CA SER A 207 -36.98 25.98 -47.50
C SER A 207 -36.76 25.56 -48.94
#